data_AF-A0A0N5BDU9-F1
#
_entry.id   AF-A0A0N5BDU9-F1
#
_cell.length_a   1.000
_cell.length_b   1.000
_cell.length_c   1.000
_cell.angle_alpha   90.00
_cell.angle_beta   90.00
_cell.angle_gamma   90.00
#
_symmetry.space_group_name_H-M   'P 1'
#
loop_
_entity.id
_entity.type
_entity.pdbx_description
1 polymer ?
#
loop_
_entity_poly.entity_id
_entity_poly.type
_entity_poly.pdbx_seq_one_letter_code
_entity_poly.pdbx_strand_id
1 'polypeptide(L)'
;MWRRKHQIDIKDQLKDLESLKMTDILFKGFMNIHDCFPEYVVCSDFQCIECGRYYRSVKGMKYHIGVCHQNVITINCPFENCDFKTGGGYQANDHIRTHMKANADEKHLVSVDDLSSYVSAQNYANFNSSCERGNQVVEKMFKHFFPICILYSYDFQDYFKEDLSEFHRSYLKPYVFNYLPSSSMDE
;
A
#
# COMPACT_ATOMS: atom_id res chain seq x y z
N MET A 1 17.65 -17.65 -44.72
CA MET A 1 16.26 -17.31 -45.10
C MET A 1 15.33 -17.18 -43.88
N TRP A 2 15.39 -18.11 -42.93
CA TRP A 2 14.61 -18.09 -41.67
C TRP A 2 14.81 -16.87 -40.77
N ARG A 3 16.03 -16.35 -40.65
CA ARG A 3 16.33 -15.21 -39.77
C ARG A 3 15.59 -13.92 -40.16
N ARG A 4 15.46 -13.65 -41.47
CA ARG A 4 14.69 -12.50 -41.98
C ARG A 4 13.20 -12.69 -41.78
N LYS A 5 12.69 -13.91 -42.00
CA LYS A 5 11.28 -14.23 -41.78
C LYS A 5 10.91 -14.06 -40.30
N HIS A 6 11.72 -14.64 -39.41
CA HIS A 6 11.55 -14.48 -37.97
C HIS A 6 11.64 -13.02 -37.50
N GLN A 7 12.54 -12.22 -38.09
CA GLN A 7 12.63 -10.79 -37.80
C GLN A 7 11.41 -9.99 -38.30
N ILE A 8 10.82 -10.38 -39.43
CA ILE A 8 9.58 -9.80 -39.94
C ILE A 8 8.41 -10.22 -39.06
N ASP A 9 8.33 -11.48 -38.66
CA ASP A 9 7.29 -12.00 -37.77
C ASP A 9 7.32 -11.30 -36.41
N ILE A 10 8.51 -11.11 -35.83
CA ILE A 10 8.68 -10.29 -34.62
C ILE A 10 8.23 -8.86 -34.92
N LYS A 11 8.74 -8.21 -35.97
CA LYS A 11 8.35 -6.81 -36.28
C LYS A 11 6.85 -6.63 -36.50
N ASP A 12 6.17 -7.59 -37.11
CA ASP A 12 4.72 -7.53 -37.33
C ASP A 12 3.96 -7.75 -36.02
N GLN A 13 4.39 -8.68 -35.17
CA GLN A 13 3.85 -8.81 -33.80
C GLN A 13 4.12 -7.56 -32.95
N LEU A 14 5.24 -6.88 -33.20
CA LEU A 14 5.59 -5.63 -32.53
C LEU A 14 4.80 -4.43 -33.09
N LYS A 15 4.14 -4.50 -34.26
CA LYS A 15 3.30 -3.38 -34.76
C LYS A 15 2.05 -3.20 -33.90
N ASP A 16 1.56 -4.27 -33.30
CA ASP A 16 0.46 -4.23 -32.35
C ASP A 16 0.87 -3.60 -30.99
N LEU A 17 2.18 -3.34 -30.75
CA LEU A 17 2.65 -2.65 -29.53
C LEU A 17 2.20 -1.20 -29.40
N GLU A 18 1.78 -0.53 -30.47
CA GLU A 18 1.21 0.82 -30.34
C GLU A 18 -0.05 0.82 -29.44
N SER A 19 -0.67 -0.34 -29.24
CA SER A 19 -1.80 -0.53 -28.32
C SER A 19 -1.42 -1.09 -26.94
N LEU A 20 -0.18 -1.56 -26.77
CA LEU A 20 0.23 -2.33 -25.60
C LEU A 20 0.72 -1.39 -24.49
N LYS A 21 0.04 -1.39 -23.36
CA LYS A 21 0.37 -0.54 -22.23
C LYS A 21 1.60 -1.08 -21.51
N MET A 22 2.32 -0.19 -20.82
CA MET A 22 3.40 -0.59 -19.91
C MET A 22 2.90 -1.56 -18.82
N THR A 23 1.64 -1.41 -18.39
CA THR A 23 0.96 -2.30 -17.44
C THR A 23 0.78 -3.70 -17.97
N ASP A 24 0.51 -3.88 -19.26
CA ASP A 24 0.36 -5.20 -19.86
C ASP A 24 1.66 -6.00 -19.78
N ILE A 25 2.80 -5.35 -20.07
CA ILE A 25 4.12 -5.97 -19.97
C ILE A 25 4.43 -6.33 -18.52
N LEU A 26 4.22 -5.38 -17.60
CA LEU A 26 4.51 -5.56 -16.17
C LEU A 26 3.69 -6.71 -15.59
N PHE A 27 2.37 -6.72 -15.82
CA PHE A 27 1.49 -7.75 -15.30
C PHE A 27 1.75 -9.10 -15.95
N LYS A 28 2.06 -9.14 -17.24
CA LYS A 28 2.47 -10.40 -17.87
C LYS A 28 3.75 -10.95 -17.22
N GLY A 29 4.68 -10.08 -16.82
CA GLY A 29 5.83 -10.44 -16.00
C GLY A 29 5.43 -11.11 -14.68
N PHE A 30 4.55 -10.48 -13.89
CA PHE A 30 4.06 -11.05 -12.62
C PHE A 30 3.31 -12.38 -12.80
N MET A 31 2.49 -12.48 -13.84
CA MET A 31 1.81 -13.74 -14.17
C MET A 31 2.81 -14.85 -14.48
N ASN A 32 3.83 -14.56 -15.29
CA ASN A 32 4.87 -15.54 -15.61
C ASN A 32 5.67 -15.95 -14.36
N ILE A 33 5.92 -15.02 -13.42
CA ILE A 33 6.56 -15.35 -12.13
C ILE A 33 5.71 -16.35 -11.37
N HIS A 34 4.41 -16.09 -11.19
CA HIS A 34 3.51 -17.00 -10.50
C HIS A 34 3.39 -18.36 -11.21
N ASP A 35 3.30 -18.37 -12.54
CA ASP A 35 3.20 -19.62 -13.31
C ASP A 35 4.45 -20.50 -13.15
N CYS A 36 5.64 -19.89 -12.98
CA CYS A 36 6.89 -20.59 -12.71
C CYS A 36 7.05 -21.02 -11.24
N PHE A 37 6.41 -20.31 -10.31
CA PHE A 37 6.59 -20.44 -8.86
C PHE A 37 5.23 -20.45 -8.12
N PRO A 38 4.30 -21.37 -8.45
CA PRO A 38 2.91 -21.34 -7.99
C PRO A 38 2.73 -21.60 -6.49
N GLU A 39 3.75 -22.14 -5.82
CA GLU A 39 3.79 -22.35 -4.38
C GLU A 39 4.05 -21.06 -3.59
N TYR A 40 4.53 -20.00 -4.26
CA TYR A 40 4.80 -18.71 -3.63
C TYR A 40 3.63 -17.74 -3.83
N VAL A 41 3.13 -17.22 -2.71
CA VAL A 41 2.02 -16.26 -2.68
C VAL A 41 2.39 -14.92 -3.34
N VAL A 42 3.66 -14.53 -3.23
CA VAL A 42 4.18 -13.23 -3.70
C VAL A 42 4.71 -13.38 -5.12
N CYS A 43 4.05 -12.73 -6.08
CA CYS A 43 4.45 -12.73 -7.48
C CYS A 43 4.46 -11.34 -8.12
N SER A 44 4.14 -10.30 -7.34
CA SER A 44 4.12 -8.91 -7.80
C SER A 44 4.75 -7.95 -6.81
N ASP A 45 5.21 -6.83 -7.33
CA ASP A 45 5.84 -5.74 -6.57
C ASP A 45 4.88 -5.02 -5.61
N PHE A 46 3.60 -5.29 -5.80
CA PHE A 46 2.49 -4.69 -5.07
C PHE A 46 2.06 -5.54 -3.87
N GLN A 47 2.73 -6.67 -3.63
CA GLN A 47 2.50 -7.54 -2.48
C GLN A 47 3.57 -7.32 -1.41
N CYS A 48 3.14 -7.32 -0.15
CA CYS A 48 4.07 -7.39 0.97
C CYS A 48 4.80 -8.74 0.92
N ILE A 49 6.13 -8.74 0.94
CA ILE A 49 6.90 -9.98 0.83
C ILE A 49 6.71 -10.92 2.03
N GLU A 50 6.32 -10.40 3.20
CA GLU A 50 6.12 -11.21 4.41
C GLU A 50 4.74 -11.84 4.48
N CYS A 51 3.68 -11.10 4.11
CA CYS A 51 2.30 -11.56 4.31
C CYS A 51 1.50 -11.75 3.00
N GLY A 52 2.10 -11.43 1.84
CA GLY A 52 1.48 -11.58 0.53
C GLY A 52 0.33 -10.63 0.21
N ARG A 53 -0.04 -9.73 1.14
CA ARG A 53 -1.16 -8.78 0.95
C ARG A 53 -0.84 -7.78 -0.15
N TYR A 54 -1.80 -7.59 -1.05
CA TYR A 54 -1.69 -6.74 -2.24
C TYR A 54 -2.20 -5.32 -1.97
N TYR A 55 -1.49 -4.32 -2.48
CA TYR A 55 -1.82 -2.90 -2.30
C TYR A 55 -1.71 -2.11 -3.60
N ARG A 56 -2.74 -1.31 -3.88
CA ARG A 56 -2.84 -0.47 -5.09
C ARG A 56 -2.26 0.93 -4.92
N SER A 57 -1.71 1.24 -3.75
CA SER A 57 -1.18 2.57 -3.45
C SER A 57 -0.04 2.51 -2.44
N VAL A 58 0.93 3.42 -2.60
CA VAL A 58 2.03 3.59 -1.64
C VAL A 58 1.51 3.96 -0.26
N LYS A 59 0.44 4.77 -0.19
CA LYS A 59 -0.22 5.09 1.09
C LYS A 59 -0.75 3.82 1.78
N GLY A 60 -1.40 2.92 1.03
CA GLY A 60 -1.88 1.64 1.55
C GLY A 60 -0.74 0.72 2.03
N MET A 61 0.37 0.68 1.29
CA MET A 61 1.56 -0.07 1.70
C MET A 61 2.18 0.48 2.99
N LYS A 62 2.35 1.80 3.10
CA LYS A 62 2.89 2.45 4.32
C LYS A 62 1.96 2.26 5.51
N TYR A 63 0.65 2.38 5.29
CA TYR A 63 -0.37 2.05 6.28
C TYR A 63 -0.17 0.61 6.77
N HIS A 64 -0.12 -0.35 5.86
CA HIS A 64 0.05 -1.77 6.18
C HIS A 64 1.32 -2.04 7.00
N ILE A 65 2.47 -1.51 6.59
CA ILE A 65 3.72 -1.68 7.34
C ILE A 65 3.57 -1.13 8.75
N GLY A 66 2.99 0.06 8.90
CA GLY A 66 2.79 0.70 10.20
C GLY A 66 1.93 -0.11 11.17
N VAL A 67 0.96 -0.89 10.69
CA VAL A 67 0.08 -1.71 11.55
C VAL A 67 0.60 -3.13 11.75
N CYS A 68 1.03 -3.76 10.68
CA CYS A 68 1.27 -5.20 10.68
C CYS A 68 2.72 -5.56 11.02
N HIS A 69 3.67 -4.67 10.73
CA HIS A 69 5.09 -5.01 10.76
C HIS A 69 5.92 -4.09 11.64
N GLN A 70 5.52 -2.82 11.77
CA GLN A 70 6.20 -1.87 12.65
C GLN A 70 5.79 -2.15 14.10
N ASN A 71 6.77 -2.46 14.93
CA ASN A 71 6.59 -2.66 16.38
C ASN A 71 7.63 -1.89 17.23
N VAL A 72 8.47 -1.07 16.59
CA VAL A 72 9.61 -0.39 17.24
C VAL A 72 9.17 0.87 18.00
N ILE A 73 8.22 1.61 17.44
CA ILE A 73 7.68 2.85 18.01
C ILE A 73 6.21 2.60 18.30
N THR A 74 5.79 2.89 19.53
CA THR A 74 4.38 2.94 19.89
C THR A 74 3.90 4.37 19.86
N ILE A 75 2.86 4.64 19.06
CA ILE A 75 2.15 5.91 19.01
C ILE A 75 0.89 5.75 19.83
N ASN A 76 0.80 6.50 20.93
CA ASN A 76 -0.37 6.51 21.80
C ASN A 76 -1.36 7.60 21.36
N CYS A 77 -2.65 7.37 21.56
CA CYS A 77 -3.65 8.40 21.40
C CYS A 77 -3.38 9.58 22.37
N PRO A 78 -3.52 10.85 21.93
CA PRO A 78 -3.30 12.02 22.78
C PRO A 78 -4.50 12.40 23.65
N PHE A 79 -5.67 11.77 23.45
CA PHE A 79 -6.87 12.01 24.23
C PHE A 79 -6.80 11.29 25.58
N GLU A 80 -7.18 11.99 26.65
CA GLU A 80 -7.29 11.40 27.99
C GLU A 80 -8.32 10.27 27.98
N ASN A 81 -8.03 9.19 28.72
CA ASN A 81 -8.88 7.98 28.79
C ASN A 81 -9.03 7.21 27.47
N CYS A 82 -8.04 7.29 26.57
CA CYS A 82 -8.00 6.45 25.38
C CYS A 82 -6.76 5.54 25.38
N ASP A 83 -6.98 4.23 25.48
CA ASP A 83 -5.91 3.23 25.48
C ASP A 83 -5.46 2.79 24.07
N PHE A 84 -5.94 3.47 23.04
CA PHE A 84 -5.56 3.16 21.66
C PHE A 84 -4.07 3.45 21.43
N LYS A 85 -3.42 2.50 20.78
CA LYS A 85 -2.02 2.58 20.39
C LYS A 85 -1.78 1.84 19.07
N THR A 86 -0.80 2.31 18.31
CA THR A 86 -0.44 1.75 17.00
C THR A 86 1.03 1.98 16.67
N GLY A 87 1.56 1.24 15.69
CA GLY A 87 2.91 1.45 15.15
C GLY A 87 2.99 2.50 14.03
N GLY A 88 1.84 2.90 13.46
CA GLY A 88 1.78 3.75 12.27
C GLY A 88 1.06 5.08 12.46
N GLY A 89 1.68 6.17 11.96
CA GLY A 89 1.13 7.52 12.09
C GLY A 89 -0.19 7.72 11.31
N TYR A 90 -0.38 7.02 10.20
CA TYR A 90 -1.63 7.09 9.44
C TYR A 90 -2.83 6.59 10.25
N GLN A 91 -2.67 5.50 11.00
CA GLN A 91 -3.70 4.91 11.84
C GLN A 91 -3.96 5.76 13.08
N ALA A 92 -2.89 6.28 13.67
CA ALA A 92 -3.01 7.19 14.79
C ALA A 92 -3.83 8.43 14.39
N ASN A 93 -3.53 9.01 13.23
CA ASN A 93 -4.27 10.12 12.65
C ASN A 93 -5.72 9.79 12.31
N ASP A 94 -6.01 8.57 11.85
CA ASP A 94 -7.38 8.17 11.56
C ASP A 94 -8.19 7.93 12.84
N HIS A 95 -7.56 7.32 13.84
CA HIS A 95 -8.14 7.12 15.15
C HIS A 95 -8.50 8.45 15.83
N ILE A 96 -7.62 9.45 15.85
CA ILE A 96 -7.93 10.74 16.50
C ILE A 96 -9.11 11.47 15.85
N ARG A 97 -9.35 11.28 14.54
CA ARG A 97 -10.53 11.86 13.89
C ARG A 97 -11.83 11.34 14.48
N THR A 98 -11.85 10.13 15.05
CA THR A 98 -13.04 9.58 15.71
C THR A 98 -13.39 10.40 16.96
N HIS A 99 -12.39 10.78 17.76
CA HIS A 99 -12.58 11.68 18.90
C HIS A 99 -13.01 13.06 18.44
N MET A 100 -12.34 13.63 17.45
CA MET A 100 -12.61 15.00 17.04
C MET A 100 -14.00 15.14 16.38
N LYS A 101 -14.45 14.14 15.62
CA LYS A 101 -15.82 14.09 15.09
C LYS A 101 -16.87 13.97 16.20
N ALA A 102 -16.60 13.18 17.24
CA ALA A 102 -17.52 13.05 18.37
C ALA A 102 -17.66 14.35 19.19
N ASN A 103 -16.67 15.23 19.11
CA ASN A 103 -16.66 16.52 19.81
C ASN A 103 -17.09 17.71 18.93
N ALA A 104 -17.26 17.51 17.62
CA ALA A 104 -17.67 18.56 16.69
C ALA A 104 -19.17 18.44 16.37
N ASP A 105 -19.87 19.57 16.24
CA ASP A 105 -21.21 19.60 15.66
C ASP A 105 -21.16 18.99 14.24
N GLU A 106 -22.16 18.16 13.86
CA GLU A 106 -22.20 17.28 12.68
C GLU A 106 -21.82 17.92 11.32
N LYS A 107 -21.71 19.25 11.25
CA LYS A 107 -21.43 20.03 10.03
C LYS A 107 -19.96 20.41 9.81
N HIS A 108 -19.09 20.28 10.80
CA HIS A 108 -17.69 20.70 10.66
C HIS A 108 -16.79 19.57 10.13
N LEU A 109 -16.12 19.82 9.00
CA LEU A 109 -15.01 19.00 8.55
C LEU A 109 -13.85 19.17 9.54
N VAL A 110 -13.49 18.10 10.23
CA VAL A 110 -12.42 18.12 11.21
C VAL A 110 -11.10 17.66 10.59
N SER A 111 -10.07 18.51 10.64
CA SER A 111 -8.70 18.20 10.21
C SER A 111 -7.84 17.70 11.38
N VAL A 112 -6.78 16.95 11.09
CA VAL A 112 -5.78 16.58 12.11
C VAL A 112 -5.06 17.81 12.65
N ASP A 113 -4.96 18.88 11.85
CA ASP A 113 -4.34 20.15 12.27
C ASP A 113 -5.12 20.81 13.43
N ASP A 114 -6.41 20.51 13.54
CA ASP A 114 -7.28 21.02 14.61
C ASP A 114 -7.00 20.33 15.96
N LEU A 115 -6.20 19.25 16.00
CA LEU A 115 -5.96 18.43 17.19
C LEU A 115 -5.48 19.26 18.38
N SER A 116 -4.69 20.29 18.13
CA SER A 116 -4.18 21.22 19.14
C SER A 116 -5.29 21.91 19.96
N SER A 117 -6.52 21.98 19.43
CA SER A 117 -7.67 22.57 20.11
C SER A 117 -8.38 21.59 21.07
N TYR A 118 -8.08 20.29 20.99
CA TYR A 118 -8.78 19.24 21.73
C TYR A 118 -7.95 18.59 22.83
N VAL A 119 -6.62 18.73 22.79
CA VAL A 119 -5.70 18.07 23.72
C VAL A 119 -4.71 19.06 24.31
N SER A 120 -4.06 18.67 25.41
CA SER A 120 -3.01 19.51 26.01
C SER A 120 -1.84 19.72 25.04
N ALA A 121 -1.14 20.86 25.15
CA ALA A 121 0.04 21.15 24.34
C ALA A 121 1.12 20.05 24.45
N GLN A 122 1.26 19.45 25.64
CA GLN A 122 2.18 18.34 25.88
C GLN A 122 1.75 17.07 25.13
N ASN A 123 0.48 16.69 25.19
CA ASN A 123 -0.04 15.51 24.50
C ASN A 123 0.05 15.68 22.98
N TYR A 124 -0.28 16.88 22.48
CA TYR A 124 -0.12 17.24 21.07
C TYR A 124 1.34 17.08 20.58
N ALA A 125 2.29 17.65 21.32
CA ALA A 125 3.71 17.57 20.97
C ALA A 125 4.24 16.12 21.00
N ASN A 126 3.87 15.35 22.03
CA ASN A 126 4.25 13.95 22.16
C ASN A 126 3.69 13.09 21.01
N PHE A 127 2.42 13.30 20.66
CA PHE A 127 1.77 12.60 19.56
C PHE A 127 2.44 12.89 18.23
N ASN A 128 2.63 14.17 17.87
CA ASN A 128 3.25 14.54 16.61
C ASN A 128 4.68 14.03 16.49
N SER A 129 5.48 14.14 17.55
CA SER A 129 6.84 13.59 17.58
C SER A 129 6.84 12.06 17.39
N SER A 130 5.90 11.36 18.03
CA SER A 130 5.78 9.90 17.89
C SER A 130 5.32 9.50 16.49
N CYS A 131 4.37 10.22 15.90
CA CYS A 131 3.92 10.04 14.52
C CYS A 131 5.05 10.27 13.52
N GLU A 132 5.84 11.33 13.69
CA GLU A 132 7.00 11.63 12.84
C GLU A 132 8.03 10.49 12.90
N ARG A 133 8.41 10.05 14.12
CA ARG A 133 9.34 8.93 14.31
C ARG A 133 8.79 7.63 13.73
N GLY A 134 7.51 7.34 13.94
CA GLY A 134 6.83 6.17 13.39
C GLY A 134 6.89 6.17 11.86
N ASN A 135 6.56 7.30 11.23
CA ASN A 135 6.64 7.46 9.78
C ASN A 135 8.07 7.26 9.27
N GLN A 136 9.08 7.86 9.91
CA GLN A 136 10.49 7.66 9.54
C GLN A 136 10.92 6.19 9.60
N VAL A 137 10.45 5.43 10.60
CA VAL A 137 10.70 3.99 10.69
C VAL A 137 10.00 3.25 9.56
N VAL A 138 8.72 3.55 9.29
CA VAL A 138 7.97 2.95 8.17
C VAL A 138 8.66 3.22 6.83
N GLU A 139 9.15 4.43 6.56
CA GLU A 139 9.90 4.74 5.34
C GLU A 139 11.15 3.87 5.18
N LYS A 140 11.90 3.66 6.28
CA LYS A 140 13.10 2.80 6.28
C LYS A 140 12.73 1.32 6.08
N MET A 141 11.61 0.90 6.66
CA MET A 141 11.08 -0.46 6.51
C MET A 141 10.54 -0.71 5.11
N PHE A 142 10.02 0.32 4.42
CA PHE A 142 9.33 0.19 3.14
C PHE A 142 10.05 -0.69 2.12
N LYS A 143 11.35 -0.47 1.91
CA LYS A 143 12.17 -1.23 0.94
C LYS A 143 12.40 -2.69 1.34
N HIS A 144 12.19 -3.03 2.60
CA HIS A 144 12.27 -4.40 3.06
C HIS A 144 11.01 -5.17 2.69
N PHE A 145 9.83 -4.57 2.93
CA PHE A 145 8.54 -5.22 2.68
C PHE A 145 8.08 -5.14 1.22
N PHE A 146 8.56 -4.13 0.49
CA PHE A 146 8.28 -3.88 -0.92
C PHE A 146 9.61 -3.56 -1.63
N PRO A 147 10.36 -4.60 -2.05
CA PRO A 147 11.74 -4.47 -2.52
C PRO A 147 11.89 -3.76 -3.87
N ILE A 148 10.80 -3.64 -4.65
CA ILE A 148 10.85 -2.94 -5.93
C ILE A 148 10.54 -1.46 -5.73
N CYS A 149 11.38 -0.63 -6.34
CA CYS A 149 11.36 0.81 -6.17
C CYS A 149 10.20 1.43 -6.96
N ILE A 150 9.00 1.35 -6.37
CA ILE A 150 7.78 2.06 -6.83
C ILE A 150 8.05 3.58 -6.95
N LEU A 151 9.10 4.09 -6.28
CA LEU A 151 9.54 5.49 -6.38
C LEU A 151 10.04 5.89 -7.78
N TYR A 152 10.47 4.96 -8.64
CA TYR A 152 10.84 5.30 -10.03
C TYR A 152 9.64 5.33 -10.99
N SER A 153 8.48 4.81 -10.57
CA SER A 153 7.23 5.01 -11.28
C SER A 153 6.61 6.32 -10.79
N TYR A 154 7.10 7.44 -11.33
CA TYR A 154 6.86 8.79 -10.83
C TYR A 154 5.39 9.18 -10.62
N ASP A 155 4.44 8.45 -11.21
CA ASP A 155 3.00 8.69 -11.06
C ASP A 155 2.21 7.37 -10.92
N PHE A 156 2.79 6.39 -10.21
CA PHE A 156 2.21 5.06 -9.96
C PHE A 156 0.72 5.11 -9.55
N GLN A 157 0.35 6.03 -8.67
CA GLN A 157 -1.02 6.07 -8.13
C GLN A 157 -2.06 6.57 -9.12
N ASP A 158 -1.66 7.33 -10.14
CA ASP A 158 -2.61 7.97 -11.06
C ASP A 158 -2.74 7.19 -12.37
N TYR A 159 -1.64 6.64 -12.91
CA TYR A 159 -1.67 5.92 -14.19
C TYR A 159 -1.98 4.42 -14.06
N PHE A 160 -1.65 3.80 -12.92
CA PHE A 160 -1.75 2.34 -12.79
C PHE A 160 -2.98 1.90 -11.99
N LYS A 161 -3.68 2.79 -11.30
CA LYS A 161 -4.70 2.41 -10.31
C LYS A 161 -5.82 1.53 -10.84
N GLU A 162 -6.34 1.85 -12.03
CA GLU A 162 -7.39 1.04 -12.67
C GLU A 162 -6.84 -0.32 -13.12
N ASP A 163 -5.71 -0.30 -13.83
CA ASP A 163 -5.04 -1.50 -14.32
C ASP A 163 -4.64 -2.44 -13.16
N LEU A 164 -4.19 -1.92 -12.02
CA LEU A 164 -3.90 -2.68 -10.79
C LEU A 164 -5.15 -3.30 -10.17
N SER A 165 -6.26 -2.56 -10.19
CA SER A 165 -7.54 -3.05 -9.70
C SER A 165 -8.04 -4.22 -10.54
N GLU A 166 -7.88 -4.12 -11.86
CA GLU A 166 -8.18 -5.18 -12.79
C GLU A 166 -7.25 -6.38 -12.59
N PHE A 167 -5.94 -6.19 -12.51
CA PHE A 167 -4.97 -7.26 -12.25
C PHE A 167 -5.28 -8.03 -10.96
N HIS A 168 -5.56 -7.31 -9.87
CA HIS A 168 -5.94 -7.93 -8.61
C HIS A 168 -7.21 -8.77 -8.74
N ARG A 169 -8.25 -8.24 -9.38
CA ARG A 169 -9.55 -8.92 -9.53
C ARG A 169 -9.47 -10.11 -10.46
N SER A 170 -8.83 -9.94 -11.62
CA SER A 170 -8.85 -10.90 -12.73
C SER A 170 -7.79 -11.98 -12.59
N TYR A 171 -6.68 -11.70 -11.90
CA TYR A 171 -5.59 -12.65 -11.74
C TYR A 171 -5.34 -12.99 -10.27
N LEU A 172 -4.88 -12.05 -9.44
CA LEU A 172 -4.43 -12.41 -8.08
C LEU A 172 -5.53 -13.02 -7.21
N LYS A 173 -6.76 -12.49 -7.24
CA LYS A 173 -7.83 -12.96 -6.36
C LYS A 173 -8.15 -14.46 -6.57
N PRO A 174 -8.29 -14.97 -7.81
CA PRO A 174 -8.40 -16.41 -8.07
C PRO A 174 -7.25 -17.28 -7.54
N TYR A 175 -6.00 -16.81 -7.58
CA TYR A 175 -4.82 -17.64 -7.29
C TYR A 175 -4.30 -17.52 -5.85
N VAL A 176 -4.42 -16.34 -5.24
CA VAL A 176 -3.79 -15.98 -3.96
C VAL A 176 -4.73 -16.24 -2.77
N PHE A 177 -6.05 -16.21 -2.95
CA PHE A 177 -7.02 -16.38 -1.84
C PHE A 177 -7.13 -17.81 -1.30
N ASN A 178 -6.54 -18.81 -1.97
CA ASN A 178 -6.53 -20.18 -1.45
C ASN A 178 -5.56 -20.39 -0.27
N TYR A 179 -4.75 -19.38 0.09
CA TYR A 179 -3.65 -19.51 1.05
C TYR A 179 -3.63 -18.47 2.19
N LEU A 180 -4.57 -17.52 2.25
CA LEU A 180 -4.64 -16.54 3.33
C LEU A 180 -5.72 -16.92 4.37
N PRO A 181 -5.40 -17.02 5.67
CA PRO A 181 -6.40 -17.26 6.69
C PRO A 181 -7.44 -16.13 6.70
N SER A 182 -8.70 -16.51 6.87
CA SER A 182 -9.92 -15.73 6.69
C SER A 182 -10.15 -14.59 7.71
N SER A 183 -9.10 -14.01 8.29
CA SER A 183 -9.23 -12.89 9.23
C SER A 183 -8.71 -11.59 8.62
N SER A 184 -9.59 -10.59 8.61
CA SER A 184 -9.44 -9.21 8.13
C SER A 184 -9.65 -8.97 6.63
N MET A 185 -10.88 -9.24 6.20
CA MET A 185 -11.59 -8.31 5.32
C MET A 185 -12.53 -7.49 6.20
N ASP A 186 -12.10 -6.30 6.61
CA ASP A 186 -12.98 -5.18 6.91
C ASP A 186 -12.15 -3.90 6.64
N GLU A 187 -12.71 -3.08 5.74
CA GLU A 187 -12.34 -1.71 5.28
C GLU A 187 -11.14 -1.49 4.33
#